data_AF-A0A5E4PTB4-F1
#
_entry.id   AF-A0A5E4PTB4-F1
#
_cell.length_a   1.000
_cell.length_b   1.000
_cell.length_c   1.000
_cell.angle_alpha   90.00
_cell.angle_beta   90.00
_cell.angle_gamma   90.00
#
_symmetry.space_group_name_H-M   'P 1'
#
loop_
_entity.id
_entity.type
_entity.pdbx_description
1 polymer ?
#
loop_
_entity_poly.entity_id
_entity_poly.type
_entity_poly.pdbx_seq_one_letter_code
_entity_poly.pdbx_strand_id
1 'polypeptide(L)'
;MVDWKIYEQNVDVELCKLQGQSFTPLEAYDVFCKILLSAIDKSLPNCNLFISSPSSNNPNRKLAKKPALPWWNKKCLEAVQKSKSAYLNFKNNPLDETFIEFKRLQAFKKLTLKTERLNSWVELFGQI
;
A
#
# COMPACT_ATOMS: atom_id res chain seq x y z
N MET A 1 -13.44 2.34 2.96
CA MET A 1 -13.26 3.39 3.98
C MET A 1 -13.48 2.72 5.33
N VAL A 2 -12.61 2.94 6.33
CA VAL A 2 -12.79 2.35 7.69
C VAL A 2 -14.04 2.95 8.30
N ASP A 3 -14.92 2.11 8.85
CA ASP A 3 -16.03 2.58 9.67
C ASP A 3 -15.52 2.89 11.08
N TRP A 4 -15.16 4.15 11.30
CA TRP A 4 -14.60 4.63 12.57
C TRP A 4 -15.57 4.46 13.74
N LYS A 5 -16.88 4.47 13.49
CA LYS A 5 -17.90 4.32 14.53
C LYS A 5 -17.95 2.87 15.02
N ILE A 6 -17.84 1.90 14.11
CA ILE A 6 -17.73 0.48 14.44
C ILE A 6 -16.38 0.17 15.10
N TYR A 7 -15.30 0.81 14.63
CA TYR A 7 -13.97 0.66 15.24
C TYR A 7 -13.96 1.08 16.70
N GLU A 8 -14.42 2.30 16.99
CA GLU A 8 -14.47 2.88 18.34
C GLU A 8 -15.28 1.99 19.30
N GLN A 9 -16.49 1.60 18.90
CA GLN A 9 -17.33 0.71 19.71
C GLN A 9 -16.67 -0.64 20.01
N ASN A 10 -15.97 -1.24 19.05
CA ASN A 10 -15.31 -2.52 19.24
C ASN A 10 -14.09 -2.40 20.17
N VAL A 11 -13.29 -1.34 20.02
CA VAL A 11 -12.12 -1.13 20.87
C VAL A 11 -12.56 -0.89 22.32
N ASP A 12 -13.55 -0.04 22.55
CA ASP A 12 -14.02 0.29 23.90
C ASP A 12 -14.58 -0.94 24.64
N VAL A 13 -15.35 -1.78 23.94
CA VAL A 13 -15.91 -3.02 24.52
C VAL A 13 -14.80 -4.00 24.90
N GLU A 14 -13.78 -4.17 24.06
CA GLU A 14 -12.69 -5.12 24.33
C GLU A 14 -11.68 -4.58 25.37
N LEU A 15 -11.43 -3.27 25.41
CA LEU A 15 -10.58 -2.66 26.45
C LEU A 15 -11.23 -2.71 27.83
N CYS A 16 -12.57 -2.57 27.92
CA CYS A 16 -13.30 -2.76 29.17
C CYS A 16 -13.10 -4.17 29.74
N LYS A 17 -13.01 -5.20 28.88
CA LYS A 17 -12.75 -6.59 29.32
C LYS A 17 -11.33 -6.77 29.85
N LEU A 18 -10.37 -6.02 29.33
CA LEU A 18 -8.95 -6.10 29.70
C LEU A 18 -8.70 -5.54 31.11
N GLN A 19 -9.47 -4.54 31.55
CA GLN A 19 -9.36 -3.94 32.89
C GLN A 19 -9.73 -4.91 34.03
N GLY A 20 -10.41 -6.04 33.74
CA GLY A 20 -10.85 -7.02 34.73
C GLY A 20 -9.91 -8.21 34.96
N GLN A 21 -8.77 -8.28 34.27
CA GLN A 21 -7.87 -9.45 34.30
C GLN A 21 -6.47 -9.08 34.79
N SER A 22 -5.90 -9.92 35.66
CA SER A 22 -4.53 -9.77 36.13
C SER A 22 -3.55 -10.31 35.09
N PHE A 23 -3.04 -9.44 34.24
CA PHE A 23 -2.00 -9.77 33.25
C PHE A 23 -0.62 -9.30 33.72
N THR A 24 0.42 -9.99 33.29
CA THR A 24 1.76 -9.37 33.29
C THR A 24 1.79 -8.23 32.26
N PRO A 25 2.63 -7.20 32.44
CA PRO A 25 2.67 -6.06 31.51
C PRO A 25 2.94 -6.45 30.04
N LEU A 26 3.72 -7.51 29.81
CA LEU A 26 4.03 -8.02 28.48
C LEU A 26 2.81 -8.69 27.83
N GLU A 27 2.09 -9.51 28.59
CA GLU A 27 0.85 -10.15 28.13
C GLU A 27 -0.26 -9.13 27.89
N ALA A 28 -0.37 -8.11 28.75
CA ALA A 28 -1.33 -7.02 28.58
C ALA A 28 -1.09 -6.28 27.26
N TYR A 29 0.18 -6.03 26.91
CA TYR A 29 0.55 -5.41 25.65
C TYR A 29 0.20 -6.29 24.44
N ASP A 30 0.54 -7.59 24.50
CA ASP A 30 0.20 -8.53 23.43
C ASP A 30 -1.31 -8.65 23.20
N VAL A 31 -2.10 -8.68 24.27
CA VAL A 31 -3.56 -8.71 24.21
C VAL A 31 -4.09 -7.39 23.65
N PHE A 32 -3.57 -6.25 24.11
CA PHE A 32 -3.93 -4.93 23.58
C PHE A 32 -3.69 -4.83 22.07
N CYS A 33 -2.51 -5.28 21.59
CA CYS A 33 -2.22 -5.32 20.17
C CYS A 33 -3.21 -6.20 19.39
N LYS A 34 -3.59 -7.37 19.93
CA LYS A 34 -4.60 -8.24 19.31
C LYS A 34 -5.97 -7.58 19.23
N ILE A 35 -6.37 -6.80 20.24
CA ILE A 35 -7.62 -6.05 20.25
C ILE A 35 -7.64 -5.02 19.12
N LEU A 36 -6.58 -4.21 18.99
CA LEU A 36 -6.48 -3.21 17.92
C LEU A 36 -6.58 -3.86 16.53
N LEU A 37 -5.86 -4.96 16.32
CA LEU A 37 -5.88 -5.68 15.05
C LEU A 37 -7.27 -6.26 14.75
N SER A 38 -7.94 -6.85 15.75
CA SER A 38 -9.28 -7.38 15.58
C SER A 38 -10.32 -6.30 15.30
N ALA A 39 -10.20 -5.13 15.94
CA ALA A 39 -11.11 -4.01 15.70
C ALA A 39 -10.94 -3.42 14.29
N ILE A 40 -9.70 -3.36 13.78
CA ILE A 40 -9.42 -2.99 12.39
C ILE A 40 -10.10 -3.97 11.43
N ASP A 41 -9.92 -5.27 11.64
CA ASP A 41 -10.53 -6.30 10.77
C ASP A 41 -12.06 -6.19 10.71
N LYS A 42 -12.71 -5.92 11.86
CA LYS A 42 -14.18 -5.80 11.95
C LYS A 42 -14.74 -4.50 11.38
N SER A 43 -13.97 -3.42 11.43
CA SER A 43 -14.39 -2.08 10.97
C SER A 43 -14.10 -1.82 9.49
N LEU A 44 -13.42 -2.77 8.83
CA LEU A 44 -13.18 -2.73 7.40
C LEU A 44 -14.29 -3.50 6.66
N PRO A 45 -15.04 -2.85 5.75
CA PRO A 45 -15.96 -3.56 4.87
C PRO A 45 -15.13 -4.42 3.92
N ASN A 46 -15.01 -5.70 4.24
CA ASN A 46 -14.49 -6.78 3.40
C ASN A 46 -13.11 -6.48 2.74
N CYS A 47 -12.14 -6.07 3.54
CA CYS A 47 -10.75 -5.90 3.08
C CYS A 47 -9.86 -6.96 3.75
N ASN A 48 -9.54 -8.04 3.03
CA ASN A 48 -8.58 -9.09 3.43
C ASN A 48 -7.12 -8.55 3.49
N LEU A 49 -6.83 -7.63 4.41
CA LEU A 49 -5.59 -6.89 4.55
C LEU A 49 -5.55 -6.43 6.03
N PHE A 50 -4.75 -6.90 6.97
CA PHE A 50 -3.35 -7.33 6.98
C PHE A 50 -3.16 -8.09 8.32
N ILE A 51 -2.59 -9.28 8.38
CA ILE A 51 -1.19 -9.53 8.76
C ILE A 51 -0.90 -10.97 8.34
N SER A 52 0.13 -11.18 7.53
CA SER A 52 0.81 -12.47 7.53
C SER A 52 2.27 -12.19 7.85
N SER A 53 2.71 -12.72 8.98
CA SER A 53 4.11 -12.88 9.33
C SER A 53 4.93 -13.36 8.12
N PRO A 54 6.21 -12.98 8.02
CA PRO A 54 7.07 -13.39 6.92
C PRO A 54 7.52 -14.84 7.12
N SER A 55 6.61 -15.81 6.95
CA SER A 55 6.99 -17.23 6.82
C SER A 55 5.81 -18.04 6.27
N SER A 56 5.71 -18.13 4.95
CA SER A 56 5.06 -19.26 4.27
C SER A 56 5.23 -19.12 2.76
N ASN A 57 6.14 -19.92 2.20
CA ASN A 57 6.40 -20.06 0.77
C ASN A 57 5.22 -20.73 0.04
N ASN A 58 4.12 -19.99 -0.18
CA ASN A 58 2.98 -20.49 -0.94
C ASN A 58 2.86 -19.75 -2.29
N PRO A 59 3.03 -20.43 -3.44
CA PRO A 59 3.15 -19.79 -4.76
C PRO A 59 1.83 -19.27 -5.37
N ASN A 60 0.69 -19.44 -4.69
CA ASN A 60 -0.64 -19.14 -5.23
C ASN A 60 -1.36 -17.92 -4.64
N ARG A 61 -0.65 -17.02 -3.93
CA ARG A 61 -1.26 -15.75 -3.54
C ARG A 61 -1.31 -14.82 -4.75
N LYS A 62 -2.51 -14.68 -5.35
CA LYS A 62 -2.84 -13.52 -6.19
C LYS A 62 -2.42 -12.28 -5.41
N LEU A 63 -1.34 -11.62 -5.81
CA LEU A 63 -0.82 -10.44 -5.12
C LEU A 63 -1.99 -9.47 -4.94
N ALA A 64 -2.39 -9.23 -3.70
CA ALA A 64 -3.42 -8.25 -3.40
C ALA A 64 -3.00 -6.94 -4.07
N LYS A 65 -3.84 -6.44 -4.99
CA LYS A 65 -3.56 -5.19 -5.68
C LYS A 65 -3.52 -4.12 -4.60
N LYS A 66 -2.34 -3.53 -4.39
CA LYS A 66 -2.15 -2.42 -3.45
C LYS A 66 -3.24 -1.37 -3.71
N PRO A 67 -3.84 -0.76 -2.68
CA PRO A 67 -4.80 0.32 -2.89
C PRO A 67 -4.15 1.36 -3.80
N ALA A 68 -4.85 1.68 -4.90
CA ALA A 68 -4.34 2.64 -5.86
C ALA A 68 -4.23 3.99 -5.16
N LEU A 69 -3.00 4.44 -4.96
CA LEU A 69 -2.76 5.80 -4.48
C LEU A 69 -3.44 6.77 -5.46
N PRO A 70 -4.01 7.89 -5.00
CA PRO A 70 -4.76 8.81 -5.86
C PRO A 70 -3.90 9.35 -7.02
N TRP A 71 -2.58 9.44 -6.81
CA TRP A 71 -1.62 9.83 -7.84
C TRP A 71 -1.12 8.70 -8.74
N TRP A 72 -1.43 7.44 -8.43
CA TRP A 72 -1.02 6.29 -9.21
C TRP A 72 -2.04 6.00 -10.31
N ASN A 73 -1.93 6.75 -11.40
CA ASN A 73 -2.88 6.68 -12.52
C ASN A 73 -2.32 5.94 -13.75
N LYS A 74 -3.13 5.84 -14.81
CA LYS A 74 -2.78 5.15 -16.06
C LYS A 74 -1.50 5.72 -16.70
N LYS A 75 -1.28 7.04 -16.65
CA LYS A 75 -0.06 7.67 -17.20
C LYS A 75 1.18 7.22 -16.44
N CYS A 76 1.13 7.16 -15.11
CA CYS A 76 2.22 6.64 -14.29
C CYS A 76 2.52 5.18 -14.62
N LEU A 77 1.49 4.35 -14.77
CA LEU A 77 1.64 2.94 -15.12
C LEU A 77 2.32 2.77 -16.49
N GLU A 78 1.83 3.49 -17.50
CA GLU A 78 2.40 3.46 -18.85
C GLU A 78 3.86 3.92 -18.87
N ALA A 79 4.21 5.00 -18.15
CA ALA A 79 5.57 5.51 -18.08
C ALA A 79 6.53 4.49 -17.40
N VAL A 80 6.06 3.81 -16.35
CA VAL A 80 6.82 2.73 -15.69
C VAL A 80 7.01 1.55 -16.63
N GLN A 81 5.96 1.12 -17.32
CA GLN A 81 6.01 0.02 -18.29
C GLN A 81 6.97 0.33 -19.44
N LYS A 82 6.87 1.51 -20.06
CA LYS A 82 7.78 1.95 -21.14
C LYS A 82 9.25 1.96 -20.69
N SER A 83 9.54 2.54 -19.53
CA SER A 83 10.90 2.55 -18.97
C SER A 83 11.42 1.13 -18.69
N LYS A 84 10.56 0.21 -18.24
CA LYS A 84 10.93 -1.19 -18.01
C LYS A 84 11.21 -1.91 -19.32
N SER A 85 10.34 -1.76 -20.33
CA SER A 85 10.53 -2.36 -21.65
C SER A 85 11.82 -1.88 -22.31
N ALA A 86 12.13 -0.58 -22.22
CA ALA A 86 13.37 -0.02 -22.76
C ALA A 86 14.62 -0.53 -22.01
N TYR A 87 14.54 -0.69 -20.69
CA TYR A 87 15.61 -1.34 -19.93
C TYR A 87 15.83 -2.79 -20.37
N LEU A 88 14.76 -3.57 -20.56
CA LEU A 88 14.87 -4.94 -21.04
C LEU A 88 15.45 -5.00 -22.46
N ASN A 89 15.07 -4.06 -23.32
CA ASN A 89 15.64 -3.94 -24.67
C ASN A 89 17.15 -3.68 -24.62
N PHE A 90 17.59 -2.67 -23.85
CA PHE A 90 19.02 -2.40 -23.63
C PHE A 90 19.76 -3.58 -23.01
N LYS A 91 19.15 -4.27 -22.03
CA LYS A 91 19.75 -5.45 -21.38
C LYS A 91 19.98 -6.60 -22.36
N ASN A 92 19.03 -6.82 -23.28
CA ASN A 92 19.11 -7.90 -24.26
C ASN A 92 19.96 -7.52 -25.49
N ASN A 93 20.04 -6.24 -25.81
CA ASN A 93 20.77 -5.71 -26.95
C ASN A 93 21.48 -4.41 -26.56
N PRO A 94 22.69 -4.47 -25.96
CA PRO A 94 23.38 -3.31 -25.42
C PRO A 94 24.04 -2.47 -26.53
N LEU A 95 23.22 -1.71 -27.25
CA LEU A 95 23.64 -0.70 -28.24
C LEU A 95 23.46 0.72 -27.69
N ASP A 96 24.24 1.67 -28.19
CA ASP A 96 24.15 3.07 -27.79
C ASP A 96 22.74 3.64 -27.97
N GLU A 97 22.07 3.31 -29.08
CA GLU A 97 20.68 3.72 -29.34
C GLU A 97 19.72 3.21 -28.26
N THR A 98 19.83 1.94 -27.87
CA THR A 98 18.99 1.34 -26.83
C THR A 98 19.28 1.91 -25.45
N PHE A 99 20.55 2.27 -25.19
CA PHE A 99 20.95 2.94 -23.96
C PHE A 99 20.37 4.35 -23.89
N ILE A 100 20.53 5.14 -24.95
CA ILE A 100 19.97 6.49 -25.06
C ILE A 100 18.45 6.46 -24.86
N GLU A 101 17.76 5.54 -25.52
CA GLU A 101 16.31 5.40 -25.39
C GLU A 101 15.87 4.98 -23.98
N PHE A 102 16.60 4.04 -23.36
CA PHE A 102 16.38 3.69 -21.96
C PHE A 102 16.55 4.91 -21.04
N LYS A 103 17.62 5.69 -21.19
CA LYS A 103 17.89 6.88 -20.37
C LYS A 103 16.81 7.95 -20.56
N ARG A 104 16.37 8.17 -21.80
CA ARG A 104 15.27 9.07 -22.14
C ARG A 104 13.97 8.65 -21.45
N LEU A 105 13.57 7.40 -21.58
CA LEU A 105 12.35 6.88 -20.96
C LEU A 105 12.45 6.80 -19.43
N GLN A 106 13.64 6.59 -18.89
CA GLN A 106 13.89 6.66 -17.45
C GLN A 106 13.67 8.10 -16.91
N ALA A 107 14.15 9.12 -17.63
CA ALA A 107 13.92 10.52 -17.28
C ALA A 107 12.44 10.89 -17.41
N PHE A 108 11.79 10.49 -18.52
CA PHE A 108 10.36 10.71 -18.73
C PHE A 108 9.53 10.12 -17.59
N LYS A 109 9.78 8.87 -17.20
CA LYS A 109 9.12 8.24 -16.04
C LYS A 109 9.26 9.07 -14.76
N LYS A 110 10.47 9.54 -14.44
CA LYS A 110 10.69 10.35 -13.23
C LYS A 110 9.86 11.63 -13.27
N LEU A 111 9.81 12.30 -14.41
CA LEU A 111 9.03 13.51 -14.60
C LEU A 111 7.54 13.23 -14.44
N THR A 112 7.00 12.24 -15.15
CA THR A 112 5.57 11.86 -15.06
C THR A 112 5.16 11.56 -13.63
N LEU A 113 5.93 10.75 -12.89
CA LEU A 113 5.61 10.43 -11.50
C LEU A 113 5.62 11.68 -10.60
N LYS A 114 6.54 12.63 -10.83
CA LYS A 114 6.58 13.87 -10.05
C LYS A 114 5.37 14.76 -10.35
N THR A 115 5.06 14.96 -11.64
CA THR A 115 3.97 15.83 -12.09
C THR A 115 2.61 15.28 -11.68
N GLU A 116 2.33 14.01 -11.96
CA GLU A 116 1.04 13.40 -11.63
C GLU A 116 0.83 13.33 -10.12
N ARG A 117 1.91 13.12 -9.33
CA ARG A 117 1.84 13.22 -7.88
C ARG A 117 1.41 14.60 -7.41
N LEU A 118 2.00 15.67 -7.95
CA LEU A 118 1.59 17.04 -7.63
C LEU A 118 0.14 17.31 -8.04
N ASN A 119 -0.23 16.97 -9.27
CA ASN A 119 -1.55 17.23 -9.81
C ASN A 119 -2.65 16.51 -9.03
N SER A 120 -2.45 15.25 -8.66
CA SER A 120 -3.48 14.52 -7.91
C SER A 120 -3.68 15.06 -6.49
N TRP A 121 -2.69 15.74 -5.90
CA TRP A 121 -2.91 16.47 -4.64
C TRP A 121 -3.69 17.76 -4.86
N VAL A 122 -3.42 18.48 -5.95
CA VAL A 122 -4.20 19.67 -6.33
C VAL A 122 -5.64 19.30 -6.66
N GLU A 123 -5.90 18.20 -7.36
CA GLU A 123 -7.26 17.72 -7.64
C GLU A 123 -8.02 17.33 -6.37
N LEU A 124 -7.32 16.76 -5.38
CA LEU A 124 -7.94 16.26 -4.15
C LEU A 124 -8.24 17.37 -3.14
N PHE A 125 -7.45 18.46 -3.13
CA PHE A 125 -7.57 19.54 -2.14
C PHE A 125 -7.88 20.93 -2.74
N GLY A 126 -7.77 21.11 -4.05
CA GLY A 126 -7.98 22.38 -4.75
C GLY A 126 -9.42 22.60 -5.26
N GLN A 127 -10.38 21.81 -4.81
CA GLN A 127 -11.82 22.00 -5.07
C GLN A 127 -12.57 22.72 -3.92
N ILE A 128 -11.83 23.40 -3.03
CA ILE A 128 -12.38 24.26 -1.96
C ILE A 128 -12.25 25.71 -2.42
#